data_AF-A0AB35HT12-F1
#
_entry.id   AF-A0AB35HT12-F1
#
_cell.length_a   1.000
_cell.length_b   1.000
_cell.length_c   1.000
_cell.angle_alpha   90.00
_cell.angle_beta   90.00
_cell.angle_gamma   90.00
#
_symmetry.space_group_name_H-M   'P 1'
#
loop_
_entity.id
_entity.type
_entity.pdbx_description
1 polymer ?
#
loop_
_entity_poly.entity_id
_entity_poly.type
_entity_poly.pdbx_seq_one_letter_code
_entity_poly.pdbx_strand_id
1 'polypeptide(L)'
;MYQVITMYGDNEPWWFFEDWQNDIQEETSFLSLDDAKLFFQKKWDLICNNYTYINSKTNFLSAFWNDGEERWCEECDDDLQQYKGLALLKNYQPITVESERKFYEATNSSGKAKRCKRPGQSIRS
;
A
#
# COMPACT_ATOMS: atom_id res chain seq x y z
N MET A 1 18.89 -3.20 -3.61
CA MET A 1 18.13 -4.13 -2.77
C MET A 1 16.66 -3.98 -3.14
N TYR A 2 15.93 -5.08 -3.24
CA TYR A 2 14.47 -5.07 -3.41
C TYR A 2 13.83 -5.28 -2.05
N GLN A 3 12.74 -4.57 -1.76
CA GLN A 3 11.99 -4.71 -0.51
C GLN A 3 10.55 -5.07 -0.84
N VAL A 4 10.00 -6.07 -0.15
CA VAL A 4 8.56 -6.26 -0.07
C VAL A 4 8.14 -5.83 1.32
N ILE A 5 7.27 -4.83 1.38
CA ILE A 5 6.80 -4.24 2.64
C ILE A 5 5.29 -4.40 2.77
N THR A 6 4.83 -4.55 4.00
CA THR A 6 3.43 -4.37 4.37
C THR A 6 3.29 -3.14 5.25
N MET A 7 2.24 -2.37 5.01
CA MET A 7 1.94 -1.15 5.74
C MET A 7 0.52 -1.22 6.29
N TYR A 8 0.24 -0.48 7.36
CA TYR A 8 -1.12 -0.30 7.84
C TYR A 8 -1.30 1.11 8.39
N GLY A 9 -2.29 1.85 7.87
CA GLY A 9 -2.58 3.19 8.33
C GLY A 9 -3.56 3.94 7.42
N ASP A 10 -3.73 5.25 7.67
CA ASP A 10 -4.58 6.16 6.90
C ASP A 10 -4.00 6.58 5.53
N ASN A 11 -2.87 5.99 5.12
CA ASN A 11 -2.16 6.34 3.88
C ASN A 11 -2.16 5.17 2.89
N GLU A 12 -2.49 5.45 1.62
CA GLU A 12 -2.27 4.50 0.54
C GLU A 12 -0.75 4.28 0.31
N PRO A 13 -0.30 3.08 -0.06
CA PRO A 13 1.13 2.71 -0.11
C PRO A 13 1.93 3.39 -1.24
N TRP A 14 1.29 4.24 -2.05
CA TRP A 14 1.93 5.09 -3.05
C TRP A 14 2.05 6.55 -2.61
N TRP A 15 1.48 6.91 -1.47
CA TRP A 15 1.67 8.22 -0.87
C TRP A 15 2.98 8.22 -0.08
N PHE A 16 4.09 8.33 -0.82
CA PHE A 16 5.45 8.45 -0.27
C PHE A 16 5.68 9.82 0.39
N PHE A 17 4.93 10.12 1.46
CA PHE A 17 5.14 11.29 2.34
C PHE A 17 6.46 11.17 3.09
N GLU A 18 6.99 12.24 3.65
CA GLU A 18 8.28 12.22 4.35
C GLU A 18 8.41 11.09 5.40
N ASP A 19 7.32 10.82 6.13
CA ASP A 19 7.26 9.83 7.21
C ASP A 19 6.59 8.50 6.84
N TRP A 20 6.40 8.22 5.54
CA TRP A 20 5.65 7.05 5.08
C TRP A 20 6.20 5.72 5.61
N GLN A 21 7.50 5.64 5.89
CA GLN A 21 8.14 4.43 6.40
C GLN A 21 7.70 4.09 7.84
N ASN A 22 7.17 5.05 8.59
CA ASN A 22 6.67 4.80 9.95
C ASN A 22 5.43 3.90 9.96
N ASP A 23 4.72 3.82 8.83
CA ASP A 23 3.54 2.96 8.67
C ASP A 23 3.92 1.51 8.28
N ILE A 24 5.21 1.20 8.08
CA ILE A 24 5.70 -0.15 7.76
C ILE A 24 5.56 -1.06 8.98
N GLN A 25 4.81 -2.15 8.82
CA GLN A 25 4.66 -3.19 9.83
C GLN A 25 5.60 -4.37 9.61
N GLU A 26 5.84 -4.73 8.35
CA GLU A 26 6.76 -5.81 7.98
C GLU A 26 7.60 -5.38 6.78
N GLU A 27 8.88 -5.75 6.79
CA GLU A 27 9.79 -5.59 5.67
C GLU A 27 10.58 -6.88 5.46
N THR A 28 10.63 -7.33 4.20
CA THR A 28 11.55 -8.38 3.77
C THR A 28 12.40 -7.88 2.60
N SER A 29 13.72 -7.97 2.75
CA SER A 29 14.69 -7.56 1.73
C SER A 29 15.18 -8.73 0.89
N PHE A 30 15.38 -8.48 -0.41
CA PHE A 30 15.82 -9.45 -1.41
C PHE A 30 16.89 -8.86 -2.33
N LEU A 31 17.84 -9.70 -2.76
CA LEU A 31 18.84 -9.31 -3.76
C LEU A 31 18.29 -9.42 -5.20
N SER A 32 17.43 -10.42 -5.44
CA SER A 32 16.80 -10.67 -6.74
C SER A 32 15.40 -10.07 -6.80
N LEU A 33 15.05 -9.52 -7.97
CA LEU A 33 13.69 -9.07 -8.26
C LEU A 33 12.72 -10.25 -8.32
N ASP A 34 13.14 -11.40 -8.85
CA ASP A 34 12.27 -12.56 -9.01
C ASP A 34 11.88 -13.17 -7.64
N ASP A 35 12.83 -13.23 -6.70
CA ASP A 35 12.53 -13.67 -5.32
C ASP A 35 11.55 -12.71 -4.64
N ALA A 36 11.75 -11.40 -4.82
CA ALA A 36 10.84 -10.38 -4.30
C ALA A 36 9.44 -10.51 -4.92
N LYS A 37 9.32 -10.76 -6.23
CA LYS A 37 8.03 -10.97 -6.91
C LYS A 37 7.30 -12.21 -6.39
N LEU A 38 8.01 -13.33 -6.23
CA LEU A 38 7.44 -14.56 -5.68
C LEU A 38 6.93 -14.34 -4.24
N PHE A 39 7.68 -13.60 -3.43
CA PHE A 39 7.25 -13.27 -2.08
C PHE A 39 6.06 -12.30 -2.06
N PHE A 40 6.07 -11.29 -2.93
CA PHE A 40 4.96 -10.36 -3.10
C PHE A 40 3.68 -11.10 -3.48
N GLN A 41 3.73 -12.03 -4.45
CA GLN A 41 2.56 -12.82 -4.84
C GLN A 41 2.00 -13.64 -3.67
N LYS A 42 2.87 -14.30 -2.89
CA LYS A 42 2.44 -15.05 -1.71
C LYS A 42 1.76 -14.16 -0.67
N LYS A 43 2.29 -12.96 -0.42
CA LYS A 43 1.68 -11.99 0.50
C LYS A 43 0.37 -11.45 -0.06
N TRP A 44 0.30 -11.17 -1.35
CA TRP A 44 -0.92 -10.77 -2.03
C TRP A 44 -2.03 -11.80 -1.80
N ASP A 45 -1.78 -13.07 -2.12
CA ASP A 45 -2.77 -14.14 -2.02
C ASP A 45 -3.24 -14.34 -0.57
N LEU A 46 -2.36 -14.11 0.42
CA LEU A 46 -2.72 -14.13 1.83
C LEU A 46 -3.61 -12.95 2.24
N ILE A 47 -3.30 -11.76 1.75
CA ILE A 47 -3.99 -10.52 2.13
C ILE A 47 -5.35 -10.43 1.42
N CYS A 48 -5.42 -10.66 0.11
CA CYS A 48 -6.63 -10.43 -0.68
C CYS A 48 -7.83 -11.25 -0.21
N ASN A 49 -7.62 -12.39 0.45
CA ASN A 49 -8.69 -13.22 1.01
C ASN A 49 -9.35 -12.61 2.26
N ASN A 50 -8.70 -11.65 2.94
CA ASN A 50 -9.19 -11.02 4.16
C ASN A 50 -9.80 -9.63 3.93
N TYR A 51 -9.77 -9.12 2.69
CA TYR A 51 -10.21 -7.76 2.38
C TYR A 51 -11.20 -7.75 1.21
N THR A 52 -12.24 -6.95 1.37
CA THR A 52 -13.33 -6.80 0.41
C THR A 52 -12.92 -5.91 -0.75
N TYR A 53 -12.25 -4.79 -0.43
CA TYR A 53 -11.84 -3.79 -1.40
C TYR A 53 -10.35 -3.86 -1.69
N ILE A 54 -10.03 -3.75 -2.98
CA ILE A 54 -8.68 -3.78 -3.50
C ILE A 54 -8.51 -2.61 -4.48
N ASN A 55 -7.39 -1.91 -4.38
CA ASN A 55 -6.94 -0.94 -5.37
C ASN A 55 -5.46 -1.16 -5.64
N SER A 56 -5.13 -1.56 -6.87
CA SER A 56 -3.77 -1.86 -7.26
C SER A 56 -3.32 -1.06 -8.46
N LYS A 57 -2.10 -0.53 -8.36
CA LYS A 57 -1.41 0.12 -9.46
C LYS A 57 -0.74 -0.91 -10.36
N THR A 58 -0.34 -0.49 -11.55
CA THR A 58 0.37 -1.36 -12.49
C THR A 58 1.73 -1.81 -11.95
N ASN A 59 2.30 -1.15 -10.95
CA ASN A 59 3.68 -1.31 -10.49
C ASN A 59 3.86 -1.94 -9.09
N PHE A 60 3.23 -3.09 -8.81
CA PHE A 60 3.36 -3.83 -7.53
C PHE A 60 3.06 -2.97 -6.28
N LEU A 61 2.11 -2.04 -6.38
CA LEU A 61 1.61 -1.25 -5.27
C LEU A 61 0.12 -1.50 -5.11
N SER A 62 -0.28 -1.88 -3.91
CA SER A 62 -1.60 -2.46 -3.67
C SER A 62 -2.14 -2.06 -2.31
N ALA A 63 -3.32 -1.47 -2.29
CA ALA A 63 -4.06 -1.14 -1.09
C ALA A 63 -5.26 -2.08 -0.95
N PHE A 64 -5.52 -2.51 0.28
CA PHE A 64 -6.63 -3.38 0.67
C PHE A 64 -7.34 -2.78 1.88
N TRP A 65 -8.68 -2.86 1.92
CA TRP A 65 -9.45 -2.39 3.06
C TRP A 65 -10.85 -3.02 3.13
N ASN A 66 -11.49 -2.91 4.29
CA ASN A 66 -12.88 -3.26 4.52
C ASN A 66 -13.67 -2.03 4.98
N ASP A 67 -14.99 -2.05 4.76
CA ASP A 67 -15.89 -1.07 5.38
C ASP A 67 -15.82 -1.17 6.91
N GLY A 68 -15.85 -0.02 7.58
CA GLY A 68 -15.80 0.07 9.05
C GLY A 68 -14.40 -0.04 9.66
N GLU A 69 -13.35 -0.25 8.87
CA GLU A 69 -11.96 -0.13 9.32
C GLU A 69 -11.49 1.33 9.25
N GLU A 70 -12.06 2.17 10.11
CA GLU A 70 -11.78 3.61 10.14
C GLU A 70 -11.13 4.02 11.46
N ARG A 71 -10.39 5.14 11.42
CA ARG A 71 -9.78 5.76 12.60
C ARG A 71 -10.19 7.22 12.68
N TRP A 72 -10.68 7.64 13.85
CA TRP A 72 -10.97 9.04 14.14
C TRP A 72 -9.70 9.90 14.01
N CYS A 73 -9.76 10.93 13.16
CA CYS A 73 -8.68 11.90 13.01
C CYS A 73 -9.12 13.26 13.54
N GLU A 74 -8.58 13.66 14.69
CA GLU A 74 -8.88 14.96 15.31
C GLU A 74 -8.54 16.15 14.41
N GLU A 75 -7.51 16.04 13.57
CA GLU A 75 -7.08 17.10 12.66
C GLU A 75 -8.04 17.29 11.48
N CYS A 76 -8.72 16.21 11.07
CA CYS A 76 -9.69 16.22 9.98
C CYS A 76 -11.14 16.35 10.49
N ASP A 77 -11.37 16.14 11.80
CA ASP A 77 -12.70 16.01 12.42
C ASP A 77 -13.59 15.01 11.65
N ASP A 78 -12.99 13.88 11.26
CA ASP A 78 -13.58 12.90 10.36
C ASP A 78 -12.97 11.52 10.59
N ASP A 79 -13.71 10.48 10.23
CA ASP A 79 -13.26 9.10 10.23
C ASP A 79 -12.46 8.81 8.95
N LEU A 80 -11.22 8.35 9.12
CA LEU A 80 -10.32 8.05 8.02
C LEU A 80 -10.17 6.54 7.83
N GLN A 81 -10.47 6.09 6.61
CA GLN A 81 -10.24 4.72 6.18
C GLN A 81 -8.80 4.29 6.48
N GLN A 82 -8.65 3.11 7.07
CA GLN A 82 -7.37 2.44 7.23
C GLN A 82 -7.15 1.48 6.07
N TYR A 83 -5.93 1.47 5.53
CA TYR A 83 -5.51 0.64 4.42
C TYR A 83 -4.44 -0.34 4.88
N LYS A 84 -4.56 -1.60 4.47
CA LYS A 84 -3.42 -2.52 4.40
C LYS A 84 -2.70 -2.27 3.09
N GLY A 85 -1.46 -1.80 3.16
CA GLY A 85 -0.59 -1.60 2.01
C GLY A 85 0.30 -2.82 1.76
N LEU A 86 0.52 -3.17 0.50
CA LEU A 86 1.55 -4.10 0.05
C LEU A 86 2.32 -3.45 -1.10
N ALA A 87 3.64 -3.38 -0.98
CA ALA A 87 4.48 -2.74 -1.99
C ALA A 87 5.76 -3.53 -2.26
N LEU A 88 6.13 -3.65 -3.54
CA LEU A 88 7.46 -4.08 -3.96
C LEU A 88 8.26 -2.85 -4.42
N LEU A 89 9.37 -2.59 -3.74
CA LEU A 89 10.21 -1.41 -3.94
C LEU A 89 11.64 -1.81 -4.27
N LYS A 90 12.40 -0.87 -4.85
CA LYS A 90 13.85 -0.97 -5.01
C LYS A 90 14.50 0.19 -4.28
N ASN A 91 15.27 -0.10 -3.24
CA ASN A 91 15.86 0.90 -2.36
C ASN A 91 14.81 1.91 -1.86
N TYR A 92 13.66 1.42 -1.40
CA TYR A 92 12.53 2.23 -0.93
C TYR A 92 11.93 3.20 -1.97
N GLN A 93 12.14 2.92 -3.26
CA GLN A 93 11.51 3.65 -4.36
C GLN A 93 10.62 2.72 -5.19
N PRO A 94 9.54 3.23 -5.80
CA PRO A 94 8.71 2.47 -6.73
C PRO A 94 9.55 1.85 -7.84
N ILE A 95 9.30 0.58 -8.13
CA ILE A 95 9.84 -0.02 -9.34
C ILE A 95 9.05 0.45 -10.56
N THR A 96 9.72 0.51 -11.70
CA THR A 96 9.09 0.82 -13.00
C THR A 96 8.61 -0.43 -13.74
N VAL A 97 8.83 -1.61 -13.16
CA VAL A 97 8.43 -2.89 -13.75
C VAL A 97 6.93 -3.09 -13.54
N GLU A 98 6.22 -3.37 -14.63
CA GLU A 98 4.80 -3.71 -14.57
C GLU A 98 4.60 -5.08 -13.91
N SER A 99 3.59 -5.13 -13.04
CA SER A 99 3.10 -6.32 -12.38
C SER A 99 2.15 -7.10 -13.29
N GLU A 100 1.89 -8.36 -12.94
CA GLU A 100 0.94 -9.18 -13.69
C GLU A 100 -0.46 -8.55 -13.70
N ARG A 101 -1.17 -8.65 -14.84
CA ARG A 101 -2.48 -8.02 -15.03
C ARG A 101 -3.51 -8.33 -13.95
N LYS A 102 -3.45 -9.57 -13.44
CA LYS A 102 -4.30 -10.07 -12.37
C LYS A 102 -4.34 -9.17 -11.14
N PHE A 103 -3.25 -8.45 -10.82
CA PHE A 103 -3.18 -7.62 -9.62
C PHE A 103 -4.00 -6.33 -9.78
N TYR A 104 -3.85 -5.60 -10.88
CA TYR A 104 -4.58 -4.34 -11.07
C TYR A 104 -6.00 -4.54 -11.60
N GLU A 105 -6.29 -5.66 -12.29
CA GLU A 105 -7.66 -6.05 -12.67
C GLU A 105 -8.52 -6.47 -11.47
N ALA A 106 -7.90 -6.89 -10.36
CA ALA A 106 -8.60 -7.15 -9.09
C ALA A 106 -9.12 -5.87 -8.41
N THR A 107 -8.81 -4.69 -8.96
CA THR A 107 -9.28 -3.41 -8.42
C THR A 107 -10.80 -3.33 -8.51
N ASN A 108 -11.44 -3.34 -7.36
CA ASN A 108 -12.90 -3.28 -7.21
C ASN A 108 -13.36 -2.14 -6.29
N SER A 109 -12.44 -1.26 -5.89
CA SER A 109 -12.71 -0.14 -5.01
C SER A 109 -13.64 0.90 -5.64
N SER A 110 -14.76 1.21 -4.98
CA SER A 110 -15.61 2.36 -5.31
C SER A 110 -15.68 3.31 -4.12
N GLY A 111 -15.26 4.57 -4.27
CA GLY A 111 -15.36 5.57 -3.20
C GLY A 111 -14.13 6.49 -3.09
N LYS A 112 -14.33 7.67 -2.51
CA LYS A 112 -13.28 8.70 -2.37
C LYS A 112 -12.29 8.25 -1.31
N ALA A 113 -11.11 7.78 -1.71
CA ALA A 113 -9.97 7.69 -0.80
C ALA A 113 -9.78 9.07 -0.13
N LYS A 114 -10.06 9.16 1.17
CA LYS A 114 -9.90 10.40 1.94
C LYS A 114 -8.47 10.42 2.46
N ARG A 115 -7.66 11.33 1.92
CA ARG A 115 -6.30 11.58 2.41
C ARG A 115 -6.36 12.51 3.62
N CYS A 116 -5.70 12.13 4.72
CA CYS A 116 -5.46 13.04 5.86
C CYS A 116 -4.74 14.31 5.39
N LYS A 117 -5.06 15.49 5.92
CA LYS A 117 -4.38 16.75 5.56
C LYS A 117 -3.38 17.19 6.64
N ARG A 118 -2.63 16.26 7.25
CA ARG A 118 -1.69 16.63 8.33
C ARG A 118 -0.68 17.67 7.81
N PRO A 119 -0.39 18.73 8.58
CA PRO A 119 0.74 19.61 8.27
C PRO A 119 2.04 18.79 8.38
N GLY A 120 2.69 18.50 7.24
CA GLY A 120 3.89 17.66 7.15
C GLY A 120 3.85 16.60 6.04
N GLN A 121 2.67 16.28 5.50
CA GLN A 121 2.54 15.37 4.36
C GLN A 121 2.90 16.04 3.02
N SER A 122 4.17 16.42 2.85
CA SER A 122 4.72 16.82 1.56
C SER A 122 5.01 15.55 0.75
N ILE A 123 4.35 15.38 -0.41
CA ILE A 123 4.72 14.30 -1.34
C ILE A 123 6.12 14.62 -1.85
N ARG A 124 7.06 13.70 -1.65
CA ARG A 124 8.40 13.85 -2.20
C ARG A 124 8.30 13.83 -3.73
N SER A 125 8.64 14.96 -4.36
CA SER A 125 8.70 15.11 -5.83
C SER A 125 9.90 14.36 -6.40
#